data_AF-A0A1W9U951-F1
#
_entry.id   AF-A0A1W9U951-F1
#
_cell.length_a   1.000
_cell.length_b   1.000
_cell.length_c   1.000
_cell.angle_alpha   90.00
_cell.angle_beta   90.00
_cell.angle_gamma   90.00
#
_symmetry.space_group_name_H-M   'P 1'
#
loop_
_entity.id
_entity.type
_entity.pdbx_description
1 polymer ?
#
loop_
_entity_poly.entity_id
_entity_poly.type
_entity_poly.pdbx_seq_one_letter_code
_entity_poly.pdbx_strand_id
1 'polypeptide(L)'
;MSNAPTFPLAEAVRAAYHAGEDDETMEPLVRVDAAGRPIGRIRDGDYVIFYDIRGEREIELTQAFVAPDDDFAHFDREPMTSHWATMIEYHPDLDVRVAFPPLGTISDTLSEVVSKAGLRQVKVVESEKEVHLTYFLNGKRTEPFPGEERRIIPSLEFEGYLPPPEMRASDVADAAIAALRDPGVDLLVVNWANVDVIGHSEDREAICRAVSAVDAQLGRVLEAAKETGVAALVTADHGTVEKWYYPDGSIDTGHTDSPVPFVLVAPHLAGAAVRDRGSLVDVA
;
A
#
# COMPACT_ATOMS: atom_id res chain seq x y z
N MET A 1 29.16 44.09 21.02
CA MET A 1 27.76 43.61 21.13
C MET A 1 27.68 42.37 20.26
N SER A 2 27.37 41.22 20.85
CA SER A 2 27.33 39.93 20.15
C SER A 2 26.27 40.00 19.05
N ASN A 3 26.70 39.83 17.80
CA ASN A 3 25.85 39.84 16.60
C ASN A 3 25.27 38.43 16.33
N ALA A 4 25.05 37.64 17.39
CA ALA A 4 24.53 36.29 17.26
C ALA A 4 23.07 36.36 16.80
N PRO A 5 22.68 35.57 15.79
CA PRO A 5 21.28 35.50 15.38
C PRO A 5 20.43 35.03 16.56
N THR A 6 19.36 35.76 16.85
CA THR A 6 18.33 35.35 17.81
C THR A 6 17.33 34.44 17.09
N PHE A 7 16.93 33.34 17.74
CA PHE A 7 15.92 32.41 17.23
C PHE A 7 14.75 32.32 18.21
N PRO A 8 13.88 33.35 18.27
CA PRO A 8 12.89 33.47 19.35
C PRO A 8 11.93 32.27 19.44
N LEU A 9 11.55 31.67 18.32
CA LEU A 9 10.69 30.48 18.30
C LEU A 9 11.41 29.24 18.85
N ALA A 10 12.69 29.04 18.51
CA ALA A 10 13.46 27.92 19.05
C ALA A 10 13.67 28.07 20.56
N GLU A 11 13.84 29.29 21.06
CA GLU A 11 13.90 29.57 22.50
C GLU A 11 12.56 29.30 23.19
N ALA A 12 11.43 29.68 22.57
CA ALA A 12 10.10 29.40 23.11
C ALA A 12 9.81 27.89 23.18
N VAL A 13 10.14 27.13 22.13
CA VAL A 13 10.01 25.66 22.12
C VAL A 13 10.87 25.01 23.21
N ARG A 14 12.12 25.46 23.40
CA ARG A 14 12.97 24.97 24.51
C ARG A 14 12.38 25.27 25.88
N ALA A 15 11.77 26.44 26.04
CA ALA A 15 11.11 26.80 27.30
C ALA A 15 9.91 25.89 27.58
N ALA A 16 9.11 25.55 26.56
CA ALA A 16 8.02 24.59 26.66
C ALA A 16 8.52 23.20 27.09
N TYR A 17 9.61 22.69 26.46
CA TYR A 17 10.23 21.44 26.90
C TYR A 17 10.72 21.48 28.35
N HIS A 18 11.31 22.60 28.79
CA HIS A 18 11.71 22.78 30.19
C HIS A 18 10.52 22.84 31.16
N ALA A 19 9.34 23.23 30.67
CA ALA A 19 8.09 23.20 31.42
C ALA A 19 7.42 21.82 31.42
N GLY A 20 7.95 20.85 30.66
CA GLY A 20 7.45 19.48 30.59
C GLY A 20 6.46 19.21 29.46
N GLU A 21 6.29 20.15 28.52
CA GLU A 21 5.53 19.92 27.28
C GLU A 21 6.37 19.08 26.29
N ASP A 22 5.70 18.38 25.38
CA ASP A 22 6.30 17.60 24.29
C ASP A 22 5.81 18.07 22.91
N ASP A 23 6.37 17.51 21.84
CA ASP A 23 6.06 17.92 20.46
C ASP A 23 4.60 17.71 20.05
N GLU A 24 3.92 16.74 20.65
CA GLU A 24 2.54 16.37 20.28
C GLU A 24 1.50 17.21 21.03
N THR A 25 1.83 17.64 22.25
CA THR A 25 0.89 18.32 23.16
C THR A 25 1.19 19.79 23.41
N MET A 26 2.29 20.31 22.84
CA MET A 26 2.68 21.71 22.98
C MET A 26 1.57 22.66 22.52
N GLU A 27 1.26 23.65 23.35
CA GLU A 27 0.26 24.66 23.01
C GLU A 27 0.75 25.56 21.85
N PRO A 28 -0.14 26.05 20.96
CA PRO A 28 0.26 26.87 19.82
C PRO A 28 1.03 28.15 20.21
N LEU A 29 2.25 28.29 19.69
CA LEU A 29 3.12 29.45 19.94
C LEU A 29 2.99 30.50 18.83
N VAL A 30 2.68 31.75 19.20
CA VAL A 30 2.54 32.87 18.24
C VAL A 30 3.73 33.81 18.32
N ARG A 31 4.46 33.98 17.21
CA ARG A 31 5.52 34.98 17.10
C ARG A 31 4.93 36.39 17.01
N VAL A 32 5.49 37.32 17.79
CA VAL A 32 5.10 38.74 17.78
C VAL A 32 6.22 39.66 17.34
N ASP A 33 5.87 40.85 16.84
CA ASP A 33 6.81 41.94 16.57
C ASP A 33 7.20 42.71 17.84
N ALA A 34 8.05 43.73 17.72
CA ALA A 34 8.50 44.54 18.86
C ALA A 34 7.37 45.33 19.55
N ALA A 35 6.20 45.48 18.89
CA ALA A 35 5.02 46.12 19.45
C ALA A 35 4.02 45.09 20.03
N GLY A 36 4.38 43.80 20.06
CA GLY A 36 3.54 42.72 20.58
C GLY A 36 2.45 42.25 19.59
N ARG A 37 2.54 42.61 18.31
CA ARG A 37 1.54 42.21 17.30
C ARG A 37 1.92 40.87 16.66
N PRO A 38 0.97 39.93 16.46
CA PRO A 38 1.24 38.66 15.78
C PRO A 38 1.83 38.84 14.38
N ILE A 39 2.86 38.05 14.07
CA ILE A 39 3.48 37.96 12.74
C ILE A 39 2.94 36.74 12.01
N GLY A 40 2.61 36.88 10.73
CA GLY A 40 2.28 35.74 9.86
C GLY A 40 0.89 35.14 10.06
N ARG A 41 -0.07 35.88 10.62
CA ARG A 41 -1.48 35.46 10.60
C ARG A 41 -1.99 35.41 9.17
N ILE A 42 -2.72 34.36 8.85
CA ILE A 42 -3.52 34.22 7.63
C ILE A 42 -4.61 35.30 7.67
N ARG A 43 -4.81 35.98 6.54
CA ARG A 43 -5.80 37.05 6.35
C ARG A 43 -6.73 36.71 5.20
N ASP A 44 -7.83 37.43 5.14
CA ASP A 44 -8.76 37.40 4.02
C ASP A 44 -8.03 37.67 2.69
N GLY A 45 -8.23 36.75 1.74
CA GLY A 45 -7.60 36.74 0.42
C GLY A 45 -6.20 36.10 0.36
N ASP A 46 -5.63 35.64 1.47
CA ASP A 46 -4.29 35.02 1.45
C ASP A 46 -4.29 33.65 0.76
N TYR A 47 -3.12 33.28 0.25
CA TYR A 47 -2.85 31.97 -0.36
C TYR A 47 -2.10 31.09 0.62
N VAL A 48 -2.56 29.86 0.81
CA VAL A 48 -1.96 28.88 1.72
C VAL A 48 -1.69 27.58 0.97
N ILE A 49 -0.51 27.00 1.20
CA ILE A 49 -0.16 25.65 0.76
C ILE A 49 -0.02 24.78 2.00
N PHE A 50 -0.95 23.85 2.19
CA PHE A 50 -0.85 22.82 3.21
C PHE A 50 -0.08 21.64 2.63
N TYR A 51 1.18 21.47 3.07
CA TYR A 51 2.15 20.61 2.41
C TYR A 51 2.10 19.13 2.84
N ASP A 52 1.16 18.76 3.70
CA ASP A 52 1.06 17.39 4.20
C ASP A 52 0.65 16.43 3.07
N ILE A 53 1.24 15.24 3.10
CA ILE A 53 1.06 14.20 2.06
C ILE A 53 0.26 13.01 2.59
N ARG A 54 -0.45 13.22 3.69
CA ARG A 54 -1.47 12.34 4.26
C ARG A 54 -2.73 13.20 4.46
N GLY A 55 -3.91 12.59 4.40
CA GLY A 55 -5.17 13.33 4.31
C GLY A 55 -6.21 12.93 5.35
N GLU A 56 -5.81 12.35 6.47
CA GLU A 56 -6.73 11.91 7.53
C GLU A 56 -6.92 12.97 8.60
N ARG A 57 -5.82 13.57 9.08
CA ARG A 57 -5.82 14.57 10.18
C ARG A 57 -5.96 15.99 9.67
N GLU A 58 -5.72 16.18 8.38
CA GLU A 58 -5.62 17.46 7.71
C GLU A 58 -7.00 18.01 7.28
N ILE A 59 -8.02 17.14 7.27
CA ILE A 59 -9.39 17.46 6.82
C ILE A 59 -10.00 18.56 7.67
N GLU A 60 -10.05 18.38 8.99
CA GLU A 60 -10.75 19.31 9.90
C GLU A 60 -10.13 20.71 9.87
N LEU A 61 -8.79 20.78 9.89
CA LEU A 61 -8.08 22.06 9.80
C LEU A 61 -8.33 22.73 8.45
N THR A 62 -8.28 21.96 7.35
CA THR A 62 -8.58 22.50 6.02
C THR A 62 -10.02 23.03 5.95
N GLN A 63 -10.99 22.27 6.43
CA GLN A 63 -12.40 22.67 6.49
C GLN A 63 -12.60 23.98 7.27
N ALA A 64 -11.85 24.17 8.36
CA ALA A 64 -11.87 25.39 9.15
C ALA A 64 -11.38 26.65 8.38
N PHE A 65 -10.72 26.51 7.23
CA PHE A 65 -10.28 27.63 6.40
C PHE A 65 -11.05 27.80 5.09
N VAL A 66 -11.72 26.75 4.60
CA VAL A 66 -12.30 26.73 3.24
C VAL A 66 -13.80 26.51 3.18
N ALA A 67 -14.41 25.93 4.23
CA ALA A 67 -15.87 25.80 4.26
C ALA A 67 -16.53 27.18 4.21
N PRO A 68 -17.68 27.36 3.53
CA PRO A 68 -18.47 28.59 3.64
C PRO A 68 -18.83 28.89 5.09
N ASP A 69 -18.90 30.17 5.47
CA ASP A 69 -19.16 30.55 6.86
C ASP A 69 -20.53 30.08 7.38
N ASP A 70 -21.53 30.05 6.51
CA ASP A 70 -22.87 29.52 6.85
C ASP A 70 -22.87 27.99 7.04
N ASP A 71 -21.85 27.30 6.54
CA ASP A 71 -21.72 25.83 6.57
C ASP A 71 -20.77 25.34 7.68
N PHE A 72 -20.02 26.24 8.33
CA PHE A 72 -19.05 25.88 9.39
C PHE A 72 -19.62 26.14 10.80
N ALA A 73 -20.15 25.10 11.44
CA ALA A 73 -20.82 25.21 12.73
C ALA A 73 -20.02 24.62 13.93
N HIS A 74 -18.72 24.37 13.77
CA HIS A 74 -17.92 23.67 14.80
C HIS A 74 -17.39 24.60 15.90
N PHE A 75 -17.08 25.86 15.58
CA PHE A 75 -16.67 26.90 16.52
C PHE A 75 -16.76 28.29 15.89
N ASP A 76 -16.74 29.33 16.72
CA ASP A 76 -16.75 30.72 16.26
C ASP A 76 -15.43 31.08 15.56
N ARG A 77 -15.52 31.58 14.33
CA ARG A 77 -14.39 32.12 13.57
C ARG A 77 -14.79 33.42 12.87
N GLU A 78 -13.79 34.27 12.58
CA GLU A 78 -14.03 35.45 11.76
C GLU A 78 -14.29 35.05 10.31
N PRO A 79 -15.29 35.65 9.63
CA PRO A 79 -15.51 35.43 8.21
C PRO A 79 -14.25 35.71 7.39
N MET A 80 -13.84 34.74 6.57
CA MET A 80 -12.64 34.84 5.77
C MET A 80 -12.74 33.97 4.52
N THR A 81 -12.28 34.50 3.40
CA THR A 81 -12.03 33.75 2.17
C THR A 81 -10.53 33.52 2.04
N SER A 82 -10.09 32.26 1.95
CA SER A 82 -8.67 31.94 1.71
C SER A 82 -8.51 31.11 0.43
N HIS A 83 -7.38 31.28 -0.26
CA HIS A 83 -7.04 30.46 -1.41
C HIS A 83 -6.17 29.29 -0.96
N TRP A 84 -6.79 28.12 -0.81
CA TRP A 84 -6.13 26.97 -0.20
C TRP A 84 -5.69 25.94 -1.24
N ALA A 85 -4.47 25.45 -1.08
CA ALA A 85 -3.93 24.34 -1.86
C ALA A 85 -3.40 23.24 -0.94
N THR A 86 -3.67 21.98 -1.29
CA THR A 86 -3.16 20.79 -0.60
C THR A 86 -2.21 20.03 -1.52
N MET A 87 -1.28 19.26 -0.97
CA MET A 87 -0.37 18.47 -1.80
C MET A 87 -1.10 17.31 -2.48
N ILE A 88 -1.95 16.61 -1.73
CA ILE A 88 -2.82 15.54 -2.23
C ILE A 88 -4.28 15.86 -1.90
N GLU A 89 -5.21 15.08 -2.44
CA GLU A 89 -6.61 15.17 -2.05
C GLU A 89 -6.79 14.60 -0.64
N TYR A 90 -7.22 15.43 0.31
CA TYR A 90 -7.54 14.97 1.66
C TYR A 90 -8.97 14.44 1.74
N HIS A 91 -9.91 15.12 1.08
CA HIS A 91 -11.31 14.72 0.98
C HIS A 91 -11.94 15.38 -0.27
N PRO A 92 -12.79 14.67 -1.05
CA PRO A 92 -13.36 15.18 -2.30
C PRO A 92 -14.28 16.39 -2.14
N ASP A 93 -14.86 16.59 -0.95
CA ASP A 93 -15.79 17.69 -0.68
C ASP A 93 -15.10 19.00 -0.23
N LEU A 94 -13.77 19.01 -0.09
CA LEU A 94 -13.04 20.23 0.29
C LEU A 94 -12.85 21.15 -0.93
N ASP A 95 -13.24 22.42 -0.80
CA ASP A 95 -13.02 23.43 -1.84
C ASP A 95 -11.55 23.91 -1.84
N VAL A 96 -10.67 23.08 -2.39
CA VAL A 96 -9.22 23.31 -2.42
C VAL A 96 -8.63 23.02 -3.80
N ARG A 97 -7.46 23.59 -4.08
CA ARG A 97 -6.64 23.16 -5.21
C ARG A 97 -5.72 22.02 -4.80
N VAL A 98 -5.78 20.90 -5.51
CA VAL A 98 -4.90 19.76 -5.24
C VAL A 98 -3.68 19.80 -6.17
N ALA A 99 -2.48 19.85 -5.62
CA ALA A 99 -1.24 19.92 -6.41
C ALA A 99 -0.94 18.61 -7.15
N PHE A 100 -1.15 17.47 -6.49
CA PHE A 100 -1.00 16.13 -7.05
C PHE A 100 -2.34 15.40 -6.90
N PRO A 101 -3.29 15.63 -7.82
CA PRO A 101 -4.60 14.98 -7.75
C PRO A 101 -4.45 13.46 -7.85
N PRO A 102 -5.42 12.69 -7.32
CA PRO A 102 -5.44 11.25 -7.49
C PRO A 102 -5.28 10.89 -8.97
N LEU A 103 -4.54 9.82 -9.26
CA LEU A 103 -4.25 9.36 -10.63
C LEU A 103 -5.50 8.92 -11.43
N GLY A 104 -6.71 9.11 -10.88
CA GLY A 104 -7.98 8.69 -11.46
C GLY A 104 -8.24 7.19 -11.29
N THR A 105 -9.26 6.70 -11.99
CA THR A 105 -9.57 5.26 -12.05
C THR A 105 -8.54 4.54 -12.91
N ILE A 106 -7.91 3.50 -12.36
CA ILE A 106 -7.05 2.61 -13.13
C ILE A 106 -7.96 1.74 -14.00
N SER A 107 -7.79 1.84 -15.31
CA SER A 107 -8.58 1.10 -16.31
C SER A 107 -7.67 0.23 -17.16
N ASP A 108 -8.28 -0.73 -17.87
CA ASP A 108 -7.61 -1.72 -18.70
C ASP A 108 -6.58 -2.55 -17.90
N THR A 109 -6.92 -2.85 -16.64
CA THR A 109 -6.21 -3.83 -15.81
C THR A 109 -6.33 -5.23 -16.40
N LEU A 110 -5.43 -6.14 -16.04
CA LEU A 110 -5.47 -7.55 -16.49
C LEU A 110 -6.88 -8.15 -16.31
N SER A 111 -7.44 -8.04 -15.09
CA SER A 111 -8.76 -8.58 -14.78
C SER A 111 -9.87 -7.96 -15.63
N GLU A 112 -9.80 -6.65 -15.88
CA GLU A 112 -10.77 -5.95 -16.72
C GLU A 112 -10.70 -6.40 -18.17
N VAL A 113 -9.48 -6.52 -18.73
CA VAL A 113 -9.27 -6.94 -20.13
C VAL A 113 -9.75 -8.37 -20.35
N VAL A 114 -9.43 -9.30 -19.45
CA VAL A 114 -9.93 -10.69 -19.51
C VAL A 114 -11.46 -10.71 -19.44
N SER A 115 -12.06 -9.93 -18.55
CA SER A 115 -13.51 -9.83 -18.42
C SER A 115 -14.18 -9.25 -19.68
N LYS A 116 -13.63 -8.16 -20.25
CA LYS A 116 -14.11 -7.53 -21.49
C LYS A 116 -14.05 -8.50 -22.68
N ALA A 117 -13.10 -9.44 -22.67
CA ALA A 117 -13.01 -10.50 -23.67
C ALA A 117 -14.04 -11.63 -23.48
N GLY A 118 -14.87 -11.57 -22.43
CA GLY A 118 -15.86 -12.61 -22.10
C GLY A 118 -15.25 -13.88 -21.52
N LEU A 119 -13.98 -13.82 -21.09
CA LEU A 119 -13.24 -14.93 -20.51
C LEU A 119 -13.43 -14.99 -18.99
N ARG A 120 -13.39 -16.20 -18.44
CA ARG A 120 -13.56 -16.43 -17.01
C ARG A 120 -12.21 -16.50 -16.30
N GLN A 121 -12.13 -15.88 -15.14
CA GLN A 121 -10.92 -15.81 -14.33
C GLN A 121 -11.19 -16.22 -12.89
N VAL A 122 -10.22 -16.90 -12.29
CA VAL A 122 -10.27 -17.35 -10.89
C VAL A 122 -9.08 -16.78 -10.14
N LYS A 123 -9.32 -16.27 -8.94
CA LYS A 123 -8.29 -15.80 -8.01
C LYS A 123 -8.30 -16.67 -6.77
N VAL A 124 -7.13 -17.21 -6.39
CA VAL A 124 -6.98 -18.08 -5.21
C VAL A 124 -5.98 -17.44 -4.26
N VAL A 125 -6.42 -17.17 -3.03
CA VAL A 125 -5.59 -16.48 -2.03
C VAL A 125 -6.09 -16.77 -0.63
N GLU A 126 -5.20 -16.65 0.35
CA GLU A 126 -5.56 -16.63 1.76
C GLU A 126 -6.13 -15.27 2.18
N SER A 127 -6.98 -15.20 3.21
CA SER A 127 -7.60 -13.93 3.64
C SER A 127 -6.59 -12.83 3.96
N GLU A 128 -5.41 -13.18 4.47
CA GLU A 128 -4.31 -12.24 4.77
C GLU A 128 -3.89 -11.38 3.57
N LYS A 129 -3.95 -11.94 2.35
CA LYS A 129 -3.59 -11.25 1.11
C LYS A 129 -4.79 -11.04 0.17
N GLU A 130 -6.02 -11.19 0.66
CA GLU A 130 -7.23 -11.03 -0.16
C GLU A 130 -7.27 -9.69 -0.90
N VAL A 131 -7.02 -8.59 -0.19
CA VAL A 131 -7.07 -7.23 -0.76
C VAL A 131 -6.08 -7.04 -1.93
N HIS A 132 -4.99 -7.81 -1.94
CA HIS A 132 -3.95 -7.74 -2.97
C HIS A 132 -4.44 -8.30 -4.30
N LEU A 133 -5.03 -9.50 -4.31
CA LEU A 133 -5.60 -10.08 -5.54
C LEU A 133 -6.96 -9.49 -5.91
N THR A 134 -7.71 -8.94 -4.97
CA THR A 134 -9.06 -8.40 -5.24
C THR A 134 -8.99 -6.92 -5.60
N TYR A 135 -8.82 -6.06 -4.60
CA TYR A 135 -8.87 -4.61 -4.74
C TYR A 135 -7.68 -4.05 -5.53
N PHE A 136 -6.44 -4.38 -5.14
CA PHE A 136 -5.25 -3.80 -5.76
C PHE A 136 -5.03 -4.28 -7.19
N LEU A 137 -5.12 -5.60 -7.44
CA LEU A 137 -4.99 -6.16 -8.79
C LEU A 137 -6.10 -5.68 -9.74
N ASN A 138 -7.28 -5.32 -9.22
CA ASN A 138 -8.36 -4.71 -10.01
C ASN A 138 -8.25 -3.20 -10.16
N GLY A 139 -7.11 -2.60 -9.81
CA GLY A 139 -6.90 -1.16 -9.98
C GLY A 139 -7.67 -0.32 -8.96
N LYS A 140 -7.69 -0.76 -7.70
CA LYS A 140 -8.41 -0.12 -6.58
C LYS A 140 -9.94 -0.19 -6.72
N ARG A 141 -10.44 -1.31 -7.24
CA ARG A 141 -11.87 -1.59 -7.41
C ARG A 141 -12.32 -2.76 -6.53
N THR A 142 -13.33 -2.54 -5.70
CA THR A 142 -13.83 -3.54 -4.75
C THR A 142 -14.68 -4.60 -5.45
N GLU A 143 -15.57 -4.18 -6.34
CA GLU A 143 -16.50 -5.05 -7.04
C GLU A 143 -15.75 -5.98 -8.01
N PRO A 144 -16.11 -7.27 -8.08
CA PRO A 144 -15.54 -8.17 -9.06
C PRO A 144 -15.93 -7.75 -10.49
N PHE A 145 -15.09 -8.08 -11.46
CA PHE A 145 -15.46 -8.00 -12.87
C PHE A 145 -16.40 -9.15 -13.26
N PRO A 146 -17.26 -9.00 -14.29
CA PRO A 146 -18.00 -10.12 -14.86
C PRO A 146 -17.08 -11.29 -15.22
N GLY A 147 -17.44 -12.51 -14.80
CA GLY A 147 -16.58 -13.69 -15.02
C GLY A 147 -15.42 -13.84 -14.03
N GLU A 148 -15.27 -12.94 -13.05
CA GLU A 148 -14.30 -13.08 -11.95
C GLU A 148 -14.88 -13.92 -10.79
N GLU A 149 -14.20 -14.99 -10.45
CA GLU A 149 -14.46 -15.84 -9.28
C GLU A 149 -13.32 -15.67 -8.25
N ARG A 150 -13.67 -15.48 -6.98
CA ARG A 150 -12.69 -15.32 -5.87
C ARG A 150 -12.81 -16.51 -4.92
N ARG A 151 -11.72 -17.27 -4.79
CA ARG A 151 -11.59 -18.39 -3.84
C ARG A 151 -10.69 -17.94 -2.69
N ILE A 152 -11.32 -17.40 -1.66
CA ILE A 152 -10.63 -16.88 -0.47
C ILE A 152 -10.60 -17.98 0.57
N ILE A 153 -9.39 -18.39 0.96
CA ILE A 153 -9.16 -19.39 1.99
C ILE A 153 -8.99 -18.66 3.31
N PRO A 154 -9.83 -18.92 4.33
CA PRO A 154 -9.66 -18.30 5.63
C PRO A 154 -8.29 -18.64 6.22
N SER A 155 -7.59 -17.60 6.67
CA SER A 155 -6.34 -17.73 7.40
C SER A 155 -6.54 -18.47 8.71
N LEU A 156 -5.47 -19.10 9.19
CA LEU A 156 -5.50 -19.75 10.50
C LEU A 156 -5.71 -18.70 11.59
N GLU A 157 -6.60 -18.96 12.54
CA GLU A 157 -6.59 -18.24 13.80
C GLU A 157 -5.39 -18.71 14.63
N PHE A 158 -4.68 -17.77 15.26
CA PHE A 158 -3.53 -18.08 16.11
C PHE A 158 -3.47 -17.11 17.30
N GLU A 159 -2.98 -17.60 18.44
CA GLU A 159 -2.86 -16.80 19.67
C GLU A 159 -1.52 -16.01 19.74
N GLY A 160 -0.55 -16.35 18.88
CA GLY A 160 0.77 -15.74 18.84
C GLY A 160 0.85 -14.45 18.02
N TYR A 161 2.07 -13.93 17.84
CA TYR A 161 2.32 -12.76 16.98
C TYR A 161 2.26 -13.09 15.48
N LEU A 162 2.57 -14.35 15.10
CA LEU A 162 2.55 -14.83 13.72
C LEU A 162 1.89 -16.22 13.61
N PRO A 163 1.27 -16.54 12.45
CA PRO A 163 0.74 -17.87 12.19
C PRO A 163 1.85 -18.91 12.04
N PRO A 164 1.52 -20.23 12.06
CA PRO A 164 2.46 -21.27 11.66
C PRO A 164 3.04 -21.00 10.27
N PRO A 165 4.34 -21.26 10.02
CA PRO A 165 5.00 -20.89 8.76
C PRO A 165 4.36 -21.42 7.47
N GLU A 166 3.76 -22.61 7.55
CA GLU A 166 3.07 -23.25 6.43
C GLU A 166 1.73 -22.58 6.08
N MET A 167 1.17 -21.77 6.99
CA MET A 167 -0.14 -21.12 6.90
C MET A 167 -1.17 -22.04 6.24
N ARG A 168 -1.86 -21.57 5.18
CA ARG A 168 -2.79 -22.39 4.38
C ARG A 168 -2.23 -22.71 2.99
N ALA A 169 -0.90 -22.77 2.82
CA ALA A 169 -0.27 -22.94 1.52
C ALA A 169 -0.78 -24.17 0.75
N SER A 170 -1.02 -25.28 1.46
CA SER A 170 -1.56 -26.51 0.86
C SER A 170 -3.00 -26.33 0.36
N ASP A 171 -3.85 -25.66 1.15
CA ASP A 171 -5.24 -25.40 0.75
C ASP A 171 -5.29 -24.45 -0.47
N VAL A 172 -4.38 -23.47 -0.54
CA VAL A 172 -4.18 -22.60 -1.71
C VAL A 172 -3.82 -23.44 -2.94
N ALA A 173 -2.88 -24.37 -2.81
CA ALA A 173 -2.51 -25.28 -3.89
C ALA A 173 -3.68 -26.18 -4.31
N ASP A 174 -4.43 -26.75 -3.37
CA ASP A 174 -5.57 -27.60 -3.66
C ASP A 174 -6.66 -26.84 -4.43
N ALA A 175 -6.98 -25.61 -4.03
CA ALA A 175 -7.94 -24.76 -4.70
C ALA A 175 -7.46 -24.32 -6.10
N ALA A 176 -6.16 -24.05 -6.27
CA ALA A 176 -5.53 -23.74 -7.56
C ALA A 176 -5.56 -24.94 -8.51
N ILE A 177 -5.19 -26.14 -8.04
CA ILE A 177 -5.25 -27.39 -8.83
C ILE A 177 -6.69 -27.71 -9.25
N ALA A 178 -7.67 -27.46 -8.37
CA ALA A 178 -9.08 -27.60 -8.72
C ALA A 178 -9.51 -26.61 -9.82
N ALA A 179 -9.01 -25.36 -9.79
CA ALA A 179 -9.26 -24.38 -10.85
C ALA A 179 -8.62 -24.78 -12.19
N LEU A 180 -7.39 -25.27 -12.17
CA LEU A 180 -6.67 -25.73 -13.37
C LEU A 180 -7.39 -26.87 -14.11
N ARG A 181 -8.18 -27.67 -13.39
CA ARG A 181 -8.94 -28.80 -13.95
C ARG A 181 -10.31 -28.39 -14.49
N ASP A 182 -10.74 -27.15 -14.26
CA ASP A 182 -11.97 -26.62 -14.80
C ASP A 182 -11.70 -26.04 -16.21
N PRO A 183 -12.23 -26.66 -17.29
CA PRO A 183 -11.97 -26.21 -18.65
C PRO A 183 -12.61 -24.86 -18.98
N GLY A 184 -13.48 -24.32 -18.12
CA GLY A 184 -14.08 -23.00 -18.27
C GLY A 184 -13.32 -21.89 -17.56
N VAL A 185 -12.09 -22.12 -17.10
CA VAL A 185 -11.23 -21.07 -16.51
C VAL A 185 -10.12 -20.71 -17.49
N ASP A 186 -10.09 -19.46 -17.91
CA ASP A 186 -9.14 -18.95 -18.90
C ASP A 186 -7.91 -18.26 -18.25
N LEU A 187 -8.09 -17.71 -17.05
CA LEU A 187 -7.02 -17.11 -16.25
C LEU A 187 -7.12 -17.57 -14.80
N LEU A 188 -6.01 -18.04 -14.23
CA LEU A 188 -5.87 -18.35 -12.81
C LEU A 188 -4.76 -17.49 -12.22
N VAL A 189 -5.08 -16.73 -11.17
CA VAL A 189 -4.09 -15.97 -10.39
C VAL A 189 -4.05 -16.53 -8.97
N VAL A 190 -2.87 -16.88 -8.50
CA VAL A 190 -2.65 -17.48 -7.18
C VAL A 190 -1.64 -16.65 -6.40
N ASN A 191 -1.92 -16.39 -5.12
CA ASN A 191 -0.97 -15.74 -4.22
C ASN A 191 -0.74 -16.64 -2.99
N TRP A 192 0.54 -16.84 -2.66
CA TRP A 192 0.96 -17.43 -1.39
C TRP A 192 1.50 -16.34 -0.47
N ALA A 193 0.81 -16.12 0.65
CA ALA A 193 1.14 -15.06 1.61
C ALA A 193 2.35 -15.39 2.49
N ASN A 194 2.68 -16.68 2.61
CA ASN A 194 3.60 -17.24 3.61
C ASN A 194 4.92 -16.50 3.75
N VAL A 195 5.64 -16.32 2.64
CA VAL A 195 7.02 -15.83 2.68
C VAL A 195 7.07 -14.39 3.18
N ASP A 196 6.08 -13.59 2.81
CA ASP A 196 6.01 -12.20 3.23
C ASP A 196 5.55 -12.05 4.69
N VAL A 197 4.42 -12.69 5.03
CA VAL A 197 3.83 -12.62 6.38
C VAL A 197 4.82 -13.11 7.43
N ILE A 198 5.47 -14.25 7.18
CA ILE A 198 6.47 -14.82 8.09
C ILE A 198 7.81 -14.10 7.96
N GLY A 199 8.08 -13.47 6.80
CA GLY A 199 9.26 -12.69 6.49
C GLY A 199 9.48 -11.47 7.39
N HIS A 200 8.40 -10.93 7.96
CA HIS A 200 8.44 -9.83 8.94
C HIS A 200 8.86 -10.27 10.35
N SER A 201 9.43 -11.46 10.51
CA SER A 201 9.92 -12.00 11.78
C SER A 201 11.44 -12.09 11.81
N GLU A 202 12.00 -12.15 13.02
CA GLU A 202 13.44 -12.45 13.21
C GLU A 202 13.73 -13.97 13.21
N ASP A 203 12.71 -14.82 13.04
CA ASP A 203 12.85 -16.27 13.13
C ASP A 203 13.25 -16.89 11.79
N ARG A 204 14.56 -17.14 11.67
CA ARG A 204 15.15 -17.79 10.50
C ARG A 204 14.63 -19.18 10.21
N GLU A 205 14.30 -19.97 11.22
CA GLU A 205 13.78 -21.31 11.00
C GLU A 205 12.35 -21.25 10.46
N ALA A 206 11.52 -20.38 11.05
CA ALA A 206 10.17 -20.12 10.57
C ALA A 206 10.18 -19.65 9.11
N ILE A 207 11.03 -18.69 8.75
CA ILE A 207 11.12 -18.18 7.38
C ILE A 207 11.59 -19.26 6.40
N CYS A 208 12.60 -20.06 6.76
CA CYS A 208 13.02 -21.19 5.92
C CYS A 208 11.87 -22.18 5.67
N ARG A 209 11.06 -22.46 6.69
CA ARG A 209 9.89 -23.33 6.58
C ARG A 209 8.80 -22.73 5.69
N ALA A 210 8.52 -21.44 5.82
CA ALA A 210 7.56 -20.75 4.96
C ALA A 210 7.97 -20.82 3.47
N VAL A 211 9.24 -20.55 3.17
CA VAL A 211 9.77 -20.68 1.79
C VAL A 211 9.67 -22.11 1.30
N SER A 212 10.06 -23.09 2.12
CA SER A 212 9.98 -24.52 1.75
C SER A 212 8.55 -24.99 1.52
N ALA A 213 7.59 -24.47 2.29
CA ALA A 213 6.18 -24.78 2.13
C ALA A 213 5.66 -24.26 0.77
N VAL A 214 5.96 -23.00 0.44
CA VAL A 214 5.57 -22.40 -0.85
C VAL A 214 6.23 -23.13 -2.02
N ASP A 215 7.52 -23.45 -1.94
CA ASP A 215 8.23 -24.19 -2.99
C ASP A 215 7.57 -25.55 -3.28
N ALA A 216 7.29 -26.33 -2.23
CA ALA A 216 6.63 -27.63 -2.36
C ALA A 216 5.23 -27.51 -2.97
N GLN A 217 4.46 -26.50 -2.57
CA GLN A 217 3.10 -26.27 -3.05
C GLN A 217 3.06 -25.73 -4.49
N LEU A 218 3.97 -24.82 -4.83
CA LEU A 218 4.16 -24.32 -6.20
C LEU A 218 4.49 -25.48 -7.13
N GLY A 219 5.39 -26.39 -6.73
CA GLY A 219 5.71 -27.58 -7.51
C GLY A 219 4.48 -28.43 -7.85
N ARG A 220 3.58 -28.65 -6.89
CA ARG A 220 2.31 -29.38 -7.12
C ARG A 220 1.42 -28.67 -8.14
N VAL A 221 1.30 -27.34 -8.05
CA VAL A 221 0.46 -26.54 -8.97
C VAL A 221 1.07 -26.54 -10.38
N LEU A 222 2.40 -26.43 -10.50
CA LEU A 222 3.09 -26.45 -11.80
C LEU A 222 2.99 -27.81 -12.50
N GLU A 223 3.08 -28.93 -11.77
CA GLU A 223 2.85 -30.25 -12.37
C GLU A 223 1.39 -30.40 -12.83
N ALA A 224 0.42 -29.93 -12.05
CA ALA A 224 -0.98 -29.92 -12.49
C ALA A 224 -1.21 -29.04 -13.72
N ALA A 225 -0.59 -27.86 -13.80
CA ALA A 225 -0.69 -26.97 -14.96
C ALA A 225 -0.10 -27.64 -16.22
N LYS A 226 1.00 -28.36 -16.07
CA LYS A 226 1.62 -29.14 -17.15
C LYS A 226 0.72 -30.29 -17.61
N GLU A 227 0.08 -31.01 -16.69
CA GLU A 227 -0.88 -32.09 -17.01
C GLU A 227 -2.12 -31.56 -17.75
N THR A 228 -2.58 -30.35 -17.43
CA THR A 228 -3.73 -29.71 -18.08
C THR A 228 -3.36 -28.86 -19.30
N GLY A 229 -2.07 -28.77 -19.64
CA GLY A 229 -1.58 -28.01 -20.80
C GLY A 229 -1.61 -26.49 -20.64
N VAL A 230 -1.75 -25.99 -19.41
CA VAL A 230 -1.79 -24.57 -19.07
C VAL A 230 -0.37 -24.00 -18.98
N ALA A 231 -0.14 -22.84 -19.59
CA ALA A 231 1.10 -22.08 -19.40
C ALA A 231 1.06 -21.40 -18.01
N ALA A 232 2.14 -21.54 -17.24
CA ALA A 232 2.25 -20.89 -15.93
C ALA A 232 3.34 -19.81 -15.94
N LEU A 233 3.06 -18.73 -15.22
CA LEU A 233 3.97 -17.63 -14.93
C LEU A 233 4.19 -17.56 -13.42
N VAL A 234 5.46 -17.59 -13.00
CA VAL A 234 5.85 -17.49 -11.59
C VAL A 234 6.62 -16.20 -11.39
N THR A 235 6.14 -15.36 -10.49
CA THR A 235 6.76 -14.08 -10.10
C THR A 235 6.46 -13.77 -8.63
N ALA A 236 7.08 -12.72 -8.10
CA ALA A 236 6.70 -12.08 -6.85
C ALA A 236 6.31 -10.61 -7.10
N ASP A 237 5.62 -9.99 -6.15
CA ASP A 237 5.28 -8.56 -6.14
C ASP A 237 6.39 -7.71 -5.51
N HIS A 238 7.16 -8.27 -4.59
CA HIS A 238 8.38 -7.67 -4.04
C HIS A 238 9.29 -8.73 -3.40
N GLY A 239 10.45 -8.29 -2.91
CA GLY A 239 11.33 -9.07 -2.05
C GLY A 239 11.04 -8.85 -0.55
N THR A 240 11.44 -9.80 0.28
CA THR A 240 11.31 -9.73 1.75
C THR A 240 12.46 -10.46 2.45
N VAL A 241 12.69 -11.74 2.12
CA VAL A 241 13.54 -12.63 2.95
C VAL A 241 14.92 -12.94 2.35
N GLU A 242 15.19 -12.48 1.13
CA GLU A 242 16.44 -12.70 0.42
C GLU A 242 17.59 -11.80 0.90
N LYS A 243 17.27 -10.69 1.58
CA LYS A 243 18.21 -9.89 2.35
C LYS A 243 17.74 -9.89 3.80
N TRP A 244 18.58 -10.41 4.70
CA TRP A 244 18.21 -10.58 6.11
C TRP A 244 18.80 -9.50 7.03
N TYR A 245 19.91 -8.87 6.62
CA TYR A 245 20.67 -7.99 7.49
C TYR A 245 20.83 -6.61 6.88
N TYR A 246 20.65 -5.58 7.70
CA TYR A 246 21.10 -4.23 7.41
C TYR A 246 22.65 -4.18 7.34
N PRO A 247 23.24 -3.14 6.72
CA PRO A 247 24.70 -2.99 6.66
C PRO A 247 25.41 -2.98 8.02
N ASP A 248 24.70 -2.63 9.11
CA ASP A 248 25.21 -2.64 10.48
C ASP A 248 25.11 -4.02 11.18
N GLY A 249 24.51 -5.01 10.52
CA GLY A 249 24.33 -6.38 11.01
C GLY A 249 23.05 -6.61 11.81
N SER A 250 22.20 -5.60 12.00
CA SER A 250 20.86 -5.79 12.57
C SER A 250 19.92 -6.52 11.59
N ILE A 251 18.91 -7.21 12.12
CA ILE A 251 17.95 -7.96 11.30
C ILE A 251 17.03 -6.99 10.58
N ASP A 252 16.89 -7.18 9.28
CA ASP A 252 15.94 -6.48 8.43
C ASP A 252 14.68 -7.35 8.29
N THR A 253 13.58 -6.87 8.88
CA THR A 253 12.25 -7.48 8.75
C THR A 253 11.40 -6.74 7.72
N GLY A 254 11.95 -5.78 6.98
CA GLY A 254 11.24 -5.00 5.97
C GLY A 254 11.23 -5.69 4.60
N HIS A 255 10.45 -5.12 3.68
CA HIS A 255 10.58 -5.45 2.26
C HIS A 255 11.94 -4.97 1.73
N THR A 256 12.42 -5.63 0.69
CA THR A 256 13.69 -5.26 0.05
C THR A 256 13.49 -4.70 -1.35
N ASP A 257 14.52 -4.03 -1.87
CA ASP A 257 14.62 -3.52 -3.23
C ASP A 257 15.16 -4.57 -4.24
N SER A 258 15.20 -5.86 -3.87
CA SER A 258 15.68 -6.93 -4.75
C SER A 258 14.76 -7.13 -5.96
N PRO A 259 15.33 -7.49 -7.13
CA PRO A 259 14.53 -7.90 -8.28
C PRO A 259 13.76 -9.20 -7.97
N VAL A 260 12.54 -9.29 -8.49
CA VAL A 260 11.69 -10.49 -8.38
C VAL A 260 11.95 -11.45 -9.54
N PRO A 261 11.78 -12.77 -9.34
CA PRO A 261 11.89 -13.73 -10.43
C PRO A 261 10.76 -13.55 -11.44
N PHE A 262 11.00 -13.91 -12.70
CA PHE A 262 9.95 -14.08 -13.71
C PHE A 262 10.25 -15.36 -14.48
N VAL A 263 9.47 -16.41 -14.23
CA VAL A 263 9.69 -17.74 -14.81
C VAL A 263 8.47 -18.14 -15.63
N LEU A 264 8.68 -18.39 -16.92
CA LEU A 264 7.67 -18.93 -17.83
C LEU A 264 7.80 -20.44 -17.91
N VAL A 265 6.76 -21.15 -17.47
CA VAL A 265 6.63 -22.61 -17.54
C VAL A 265 5.58 -22.95 -18.59
N ALA A 266 6.02 -23.05 -19.84
CA ALA A 266 5.17 -23.36 -20.99
C ALA A 266 5.92 -24.21 -22.01
N PRO A 267 5.81 -25.56 -21.96
CA PRO A 267 6.54 -26.45 -22.87
C PRO A 267 6.28 -26.18 -24.36
N HIS A 268 5.08 -25.72 -24.71
CA HIS A 268 4.71 -25.37 -26.09
C HIS A 268 5.32 -24.05 -26.58
N LEU A 269 5.90 -23.25 -25.68
CA LEU A 269 6.67 -22.03 -25.97
C LEU A 269 8.18 -22.26 -25.80
N ALA A 270 8.65 -23.50 -25.88
CA ALA A 270 10.08 -23.82 -25.79
C ALA A 270 10.89 -23.00 -26.80
N GLY A 271 11.89 -22.27 -26.30
CA GLY A 271 12.71 -21.36 -27.11
C GLY A 271 12.25 -19.90 -27.14
N ALA A 272 11.12 -19.57 -26.50
CA ALA A 272 10.76 -18.19 -26.23
C ALA A 272 11.80 -17.52 -25.32
N ALA A 273 12.14 -16.27 -25.64
CA ALA A 273 13.05 -15.46 -24.83
C ALA A 273 12.24 -14.51 -23.95
N VAL A 274 12.59 -14.42 -22.67
CA VAL A 274 12.11 -13.37 -21.77
C VAL A 274 13.05 -12.18 -21.89
N ARG A 275 12.49 -10.98 -21.99
CA ARG A 275 13.28 -9.74 -22.09
C ARG A 275 13.99 -9.45 -20.77
N ASP A 276 15.26 -9.05 -20.85
CA ASP A 276 16.01 -8.56 -19.68
C ASP A 276 15.45 -7.22 -19.16
N ARG A 277 15.58 -7.00 -17.84
CA ARG A 277 15.19 -5.73 -17.19
C ARG A 277 13.72 -5.37 -17.41
N GLY A 278 12.84 -6.36 -17.29
CA GLY A 278 11.41 -6.13 -17.10
C GLY A 278 11.09 -5.57 -15.70
N SER A 279 9.87 -5.10 -15.54
CA SER A 279 9.30 -4.67 -14.26
C SER A 279 7.89 -5.24 -14.10
N LEU A 280 7.26 -5.03 -12.94
CA LEU A 280 5.91 -5.57 -12.68
C LEU A 280 4.85 -5.08 -13.69
N VAL A 281 5.03 -3.89 -14.28
CA VAL A 281 4.10 -3.37 -15.29
C VAL A 281 4.17 -4.14 -16.62
N ASP A 282 5.19 -4.96 -16.83
CA ASP A 282 5.38 -5.76 -18.05
C ASP A 282 4.77 -7.17 -17.94
N VAL A 283 4.20 -7.55 -16.79
CA VAL A 283 3.73 -8.91 -16.51
C VAL A 283 2.35 -9.21 -17.13
N ALA A 284 1.44 -8.23 -17.09
CA ALA A 284 0.08 -8.33 -17.62
C ALA A 284 0.04 -8.17 -19.14
#